data_AF-A0A6B3RRK3-F1
#
_entry.id   AF-A0A6B3RRK3-F1
#
_cell.length_a   1.000
_cell.length_b   1.000
_cell.length_c   1.000
_cell.angle_alpha   90.00
_cell.angle_beta   90.00
_cell.angle_gamma   90.00
#
_symmetry.space_group_name_H-M   'P 1'
#
loop_
_entity.id
_entity.type
_entity.pdbx_description
1 polymer ?
#
loop_
_entity_poly.entity_id
_entity_poly.type
_entity_poly.pdbx_seq_one_letter_code
_entity_poly.pdbx_strand_id
1 'polypeptide(L)'
;MTFQPRYNLAPGTIVSVSRRNVIVTGQDDRGYYIQGVGDDFTSFLGYGELVAQLNLPGAKLIAPRLDAQPATTVRLDGFESCEALSEDARKMADFHVAFCLAMKAYEEQRRQEPGKELFRLSIRGADKPEARKFIAEHTSKGLGETVLTKPARGGFSKRLFLYQGRTLMEYYNVFKGLDPTQDPRDALIPRTHLKGNRVDRVSIDVREIIDRNTPENFLNLTDGRIADVHKAVEDEIKGINEFCGRNELPLLQVPSPATIKAQIEAKLTPTEIMVAKLGLRETKRKLGKGSTDNPRDFLS
;
A
#
# COMPACT_ATOMS: atom_id res chain seq x y z
N MET A 1 15.31 45.26 24.79
CA MET A 1 15.49 43.89 24.27
C MET A 1 14.46 43.67 23.18
N THR A 2 14.88 43.60 21.92
CA THR A 2 13.99 43.38 20.77
C THR A 2 13.71 41.88 20.67
N PHE A 3 12.48 41.47 21.02
CA PHE A 3 12.04 40.08 20.88
C PHE A 3 11.95 39.74 19.39
N GLN A 4 12.86 38.87 18.89
CA GLN A 4 12.77 38.33 17.54
C GLN A 4 12.02 37.00 17.58
N PRO A 5 10.86 36.88 16.92
CA PRO A 5 10.12 35.62 16.90
C PRO A 5 10.94 34.54 16.19
N ARG A 6 11.15 33.42 16.88
CA ARG A 6 11.79 32.22 16.34
C ARG A 6 10.70 31.28 15.83
N TYR A 7 10.52 31.20 14.52
CA TYR A 7 9.57 30.27 13.92
C TYR A 7 10.16 28.86 13.94
N ASN A 8 9.40 27.86 14.40
CA ASN A 8 9.84 26.48 14.32
C ASN A 8 9.58 25.98 12.89
N LEU A 9 10.56 26.13 12.00
CA LEU A 9 10.46 25.69 10.60
C LEU A 9 11.10 24.32 10.46
N ALA A 10 10.30 23.32 10.09
CA ALA A 10 10.83 21.99 9.83
C ALA A 10 11.76 22.00 8.61
N PRO A 11 12.82 21.17 8.60
CA PRO A 11 13.61 20.92 7.39
C PRO A 11 12.70 20.53 6.22
N GLY A 12 12.96 21.09 5.03
CA GLY A 12 12.11 20.97 3.84
C GLY A 12 11.08 22.09 3.67
N THR A 13 10.97 23.03 4.62
CA THR A 13 10.11 24.23 4.44
C THR A 13 10.61 25.08 3.29
N ILE A 14 9.75 25.41 2.32
CA ILE A 14 10.09 26.37 1.26
C ILE A 14 9.69 27.77 1.70
N VAL A 15 10.66 28.67 1.73
CA VAL A 15 10.49 30.10 2.00
C VAL A 15 10.66 30.85 0.69
N SER A 16 9.65 31.62 0.28
CA SER A 16 9.77 32.53 -0.86
C SER A 16 10.27 33.89 -0.39
N VAL A 17 11.52 34.20 -0.72
CA VAL A 17 12.21 35.46 -0.36
C VAL A 17 12.50 36.22 -1.64
N SER A 18 11.91 37.42 -1.80
CA SER A 18 12.25 38.34 -2.90
C SER A 18 12.31 37.68 -4.29
N ARG A 19 11.32 36.83 -4.60
CA ARG A 19 11.15 36.05 -5.85
C ARG A 19 12.09 34.85 -6.03
N ARG A 20 12.86 34.47 -5.01
CA ARG A 20 13.62 33.22 -4.97
C ARG A 20 13.00 32.28 -3.94
N ASN A 21 12.92 31.01 -4.29
CA ASN A 21 12.49 29.98 -3.35
C ASN A 21 13.73 29.35 -2.73
N VAL A 22 13.75 29.26 -1.40
CA VAL A 22 14.82 28.61 -0.64
C VAL A 22 14.22 27.56 0.28
N ILE A 23 14.93 26.46 0.50
CA ILE A 23 14.52 25.33 1.33
C ILE A 23 15.29 25.42 2.64
N VAL A 24 14.58 25.35 3.77
CA VAL A 24 15.21 25.23 5.10
C VAL A 24 15.80 23.84 5.23
N THR A 25 17.10 23.72 5.45
CA THR A 25 17.80 22.42 5.63
C THR A 25 18.11 22.13 7.10
N GLY A 26 18.09 23.16 7.95
CA GLY A 26 18.31 23.02 9.40
C GLY A 26 18.13 24.34 10.13
N GLN A 27 18.21 24.29 11.46
CA GLN A 27 18.07 25.45 12.35
C GLN A 27 19.09 25.34 13.49
N ASP A 28 19.63 26.49 13.91
CA ASP A 28 20.49 26.62 15.09
C ASP A 28 20.04 27.77 16.01
N ASP A 29 20.81 28.08 17.04
CA ASP A 29 20.48 29.15 17.99
C ASP A 29 20.51 30.57 17.38
N ARG A 30 21.00 30.72 16.15
CA ARG A 30 21.25 32.01 15.47
C ARG A 30 20.33 32.23 14.27
N GLY A 31 19.79 31.17 13.66
CA GLY A 31 18.95 31.26 12.48
C GLY A 31 18.70 29.93 11.78
N TYR A 32 18.52 29.98 10.46
CA TYR A 32 18.19 28.83 9.61
C TYR A 32 19.27 28.63 8.56
N TYR A 33 19.62 27.37 8.32
CA TYR A 33 20.34 26.97 7.12
C TYR A 33 19.35 26.84 5.97
N ILE A 34 19.65 27.49 4.85
CA ILE A 34 18.78 27.52 3.66
C ILE A 34 19.55 27.13 2.40
N GLN A 35 18.89 26.46 1.46
CA GLN A 35 19.44 26.09 0.16
C GLN A 35 18.56 26.64 -0.97
N GLY A 36 19.15 27.16 -2.04
CA GLY A 36 18.39 27.65 -3.20
C GLY A 36 17.66 26.52 -3.93
N VAL A 37 16.41 26.75 -4.35
CA VAL A 37 15.71 25.81 -5.24
C VAL A 37 16.29 25.95 -6.65
N GLY A 38 17.23 25.06 -7.01
CA GLY A 38 17.93 25.04 -8.30
C GLY A 38 19.43 25.36 -8.23
N ASP A 39 19.92 25.80 -7.07
CA ASP A 39 21.34 26.07 -6.82
C ASP A 39 21.79 25.25 -5.59
N ASP A 40 22.88 24.49 -5.69
CA ASP A 40 23.44 23.72 -4.55
C ASP A 40 24.13 24.60 -3.49
N PHE A 41 23.94 25.91 -3.55
CA PHE A 41 24.49 26.84 -2.57
C PHE A 41 23.68 26.84 -1.29
N THR A 42 24.33 26.40 -0.21
CA THR A 42 23.82 26.54 1.15
C THR A 42 24.23 27.90 1.71
N SER A 43 23.27 28.63 2.26
CA SER A 43 23.49 29.93 2.92
C SER A 43 22.79 29.95 4.28
N PHE A 44 23.08 30.98 5.07
CA PHE A 44 22.56 31.13 6.42
C PHE A 44 21.66 32.36 6.49
N LEU A 45 20.49 32.23 7.12
CA LEU A 45 19.49 33.28 7.28
C LEU A 45 19.20 33.51 8.76
N GLY A 46 19.50 34.71 9.27
CA GLY A 46 19.24 35.05 10.67
C GLY A 46 17.74 35.18 10.97
N TYR A 47 17.33 34.95 12.23
CA TYR A 47 15.91 35.09 12.64
C TYR A 47 15.34 36.48 12.30
N GLY A 48 16.06 37.55 12.60
CA GLY A 48 15.64 38.92 12.28
C GLY A 48 15.50 39.17 10.77
N GLU A 49 16.34 38.55 9.95
CA GLU A 49 16.30 38.67 8.49
C GLU A 49 15.09 37.94 7.91
N LEU A 50 14.78 36.73 8.41
CA LEU A 50 13.58 36.01 8.01
C LEU A 50 12.31 36.81 8.34
N VAL A 51 12.22 37.37 9.56
CA VAL A 51 11.06 38.20 9.97
C VAL A 51 10.91 39.42 9.07
N ALA A 52 12.02 40.10 8.78
CA ALA A 52 12.03 41.24 7.88
C ALA A 52 11.54 40.86 6.47
N GLN A 53 11.93 39.68 5.98
CA GLN A 53 11.53 39.16 4.67
C GLN A 53 10.07 38.69 4.63
N LEU A 54 9.56 38.07 5.68
CA LEU A 54 8.16 37.65 5.79
C LEU A 54 7.19 38.84 5.86
N ASN A 55 7.65 39.98 6.37
CA ASN A 55 6.87 41.22 6.37
C ASN A 55 6.77 41.88 4.99
N LEU A 56 7.54 41.44 3.98
CA LEU A 56 7.45 41.97 2.62
C LEU A 56 6.25 41.36 1.87
N PRO A 57 5.53 42.17 1.06
CA PRO A 57 4.41 41.68 0.27
C PRO A 57 4.88 40.63 -0.75
N GLY A 58 4.25 39.45 -0.73
CA GLY A 58 4.57 38.33 -1.62
C GLY A 58 5.38 37.20 -0.98
N ALA A 59 5.83 37.36 0.27
CA ALA A 59 6.47 36.29 1.02
C ALA A 59 5.46 35.15 1.30
N LYS A 60 5.90 33.90 1.08
CA LYS A 60 5.10 32.71 1.34
C LYS A 60 5.94 31.68 2.07
N LEU A 61 5.37 31.10 3.12
CA LEU A 61 5.87 29.90 3.76
C LEU A 61 5.05 28.73 3.25
N ILE A 62 5.71 27.78 2.60
CA ILE A 62 5.13 26.51 2.20
C ILE A 62 5.73 25.48 3.15
N ALA A 63 4.95 25.08 4.15
CA ALA A 63 5.35 24.02 5.07
C ALA A 63 5.69 22.74 4.28
N PRO A 64 6.71 21.98 4.69
CA PRO A 64 6.97 20.69 4.10
C PRO A 64 5.72 19.85 4.33
N ARG A 65 5.27 19.14 3.30
CA ARG A 65 4.27 18.09 3.50
C ARG A 65 4.90 17.04 4.41
N LEU A 66 4.59 17.11 5.70
CA LEU A 66 5.07 16.18 6.72
C LEU A 66 4.50 14.76 6.55
N ASP A 67 3.59 14.54 5.58
CA ASP A 67 3.05 13.23 5.22
C ASP A 67 3.24 12.91 3.74
N ALA A 68 4.48 12.96 3.26
CA ALA A 68 4.82 12.30 2.01
C ALA A 68 6.09 11.49 2.19
N GLN A 69 5.96 10.30 2.81
CA GLN A 69 6.64 9.17 2.20
C GLN A 69 6.44 9.30 0.68
N PRO A 70 7.50 9.27 -0.15
CA PRO A 70 7.34 9.51 -1.58
C PRO A 70 6.22 8.60 -2.05
N ALA A 71 5.24 9.11 -2.79
CA ALA A 71 3.97 8.41 -3.08
C ALA A 71 4.15 6.99 -3.67
N THR A 72 5.38 6.66 -4.07
CA THR A 72 5.95 5.35 -4.40
C THR A 72 6.11 4.40 -3.19
N THR A 73 6.70 4.77 -2.05
CA THR A 73 6.92 3.86 -0.90
C THR A 73 5.62 3.35 -0.26
N VAL A 74 4.59 4.21 -0.16
CA VAL A 74 3.24 3.79 0.28
C VAL A 74 2.56 2.87 -0.74
N ARG A 75 2.92 2.98 -2.03
CA ARG A 75 2.40 2.11 -3.10
C ARG A 75 3.08 0.75 -3.16
N LEU A 76 4.31 0.67 -2.68
CA LEU A 76 5.12 -0.53 -2.69
C LEU A 76 4.91 -1.39 -1.43
N ASP A 77 3.88 -1.14 -0.60
CA ASP A 77 3.60 -1.93 0.63
C ASP A 77 4.82 -2.07 1.56
N GLY A 78 5.68 -1.04 1.60
CA GLY A 78 6.92 -1.03 2.38
C GLY A 78 8.17 -1.57 1.68
N PHE A 79 8.07 -2.02 0.41
CA PHE A 79 9.24 -2.37 -0.41
C PHE A 79 9.93 -1.13 -0.97
N GLU A 80 11.25 -1.23 -1.18
CA GLU A 80 12.08 -0.14 -1.72
C GLU A 80 11.88 0.07 -3.23
N SER A 81 11.55 -0.98 -3.98
CA SER A 81 11.32 -0.92 -5.42
C SER A 81 10.35 -2.02 -5.92
N CYS A 82 9.83 -1.85 -7.13
CA CYS A 82 9.05 -2.86 -7.84
C CYS A 82 9.76 -4.21 -7.98
N GLU A 83 11.09 -4.25 -7.95
CA GLU A 83 11.85 -5.46 -8.21
C GLU A 83 11.64 -6.52 -7.12
N ALA A 84 11.34 -6.08 -5.90
CA ALA A 84 11.07 -6.95 -4.76
C ALA A 84 9.66 -7.60 -4.79
N LEU A 85 8.81 -7.22 -5.75
CA LEU A 85 7.44 -7.72 -5.83
C LEU A 85 7.32 -9.00 -6.66
N SER A 86 6.18 -9.69 -6.49
CA SER A 86 5.86 -10.90 -7.25
C SER A 86 5.88 -10.63 -8.77
N GLU A 87 6.15 -11.66 -9.57
CA GLU A 87 6.15 -11.54 -11.04
C GLU A 87 4.84 -10.98 -11.59
N ASP A 88 3.70 -11.39 -11.02
CA ASP A 88 2.40 -10.89 -11.44
C ASP A 88 2.24 -9.40 -11.14
N ALA A 89 2.72 -8.92 -10.00
CA ALA A 89 2.69 -7.50 -9.65
C ALA A 89 3.61 -6.67 -10.57
N ARG A 90 4.79 -7.20 -10.90
CA ARG A 90 5.73 -6.56 -11.85
C ARG A 90 5.13 -6.47 -13.25
N LYS A 91 4.53 -7.56 -13.76
CA LYS A 91 3.81 -7.57 -15.05
C LYS A 91 2.68 -6.54 -15.09
N MET A 92 1.95 -6.38 -13.98
CA MET A 92 0.91 -5.35 -13.88
C MET A 92 1.47 -3.93 -13.88
N ALA A 93 2.61 -3.70 -13.23
CA ALA A 93 3.29 -2.40 -13.27
C ALA A 93 3.73 -2.06 -14.71
N ASP A 94 4.33 -3.02 -15.41
CA ASP A 94 4.70 -2.90 -16.83
C ASP A 94 3.49 -2.60 -17.71
N PHE A 95 2.38 -3.32 -17.50
CA PHE A 95 1.13 -3.07 -18.21
C PHE A 95 0.63 -1.64 -18.02
N HIS A 96 0.73 -1.10 -16.80
CA HIS A 96 0.29 0.27 -16.51
C HIS A 96 1.19 1.33 -17.14
N VAL A 97 2.51 1.13 -17.10
CA VAL A 97 3.48 2.00 -17.77
C VAL A 97 3.20 2.00 -19.28
N ALA A 98 3.02 0.82 -19.87
CA ALA A 98 2.82 0.67 -21.31
C ALA A 98 1.58 1.43 -21.82
N PHE A 99 0.44 1.34 -21.14
CA PHE A 99 -0.74 2.09 -21.58
C PHE A 99 -0.60 3.59 -21.31
N CYS A 100 0.13 4.01 -20.27
CA CYS A 100 0.38 5.43 -20.01
C CYS A 100 1.23 6.05 -21.12
N LEU A 101 2.25 5.32 -21.59
CA LEU A 101 3.05 5.72 -22.76
C LEU A 101 2.19 5.78 -24.02
N ALA A 102 1.30 4.81 -24.23
CA ALA A 102 0.36 4.82 -25.35
C ALA A 102 -0.62 6.01 -25.29
N MET A 103 -1.10 6.38 -24.09
CA MET A 103 -1.95 7.57 -23.89
C MET A 103 -1.20 8.87 -24.17
N LYS A 104 0.08 8.95 -23.78
CA LYS A 104 0.97 10.08 -24.11
C LYS A 104 1.15 10.22 -25.61
N ALA A 105 1.47 9.13 -26.30
CA ALA A 105 1.61 9.10 -27.75
C ALA A 105 0.31 9.51 -28.47
N TYR A 106 -0.84 9.05 -27.97
CA TYR A 106 -2.14 9.46 -28.52
C TYR A 106 -2.41 10.96 -28.37
N GLU A 107 -2.09 11.52 -27.20
CA GLU A 107 -2.24 12.95 -26.95
C GLU A 107 -1.32 13.78 -27.85
N GLU A 108 -0.06 13.36 -28.02
CA GLU A 108 0.91 13.99 -28.91
C GLU A 108 0.47 13.94 -30.37
N GLN A 109 -0.02 12.78 -30.85
CA GLN A 109 -0.54 12.64 -32.21
C GLN A 109 -1.74 13.57 -32.44
N ARG A 110 -2.67 13.65 -31.49
CA ARG A 110 -3.83 14.55 -31.61
C ARG A 110 -3.46 16.03 -31.59
N ARG A 111 -2.35 16.41 -30.93
CA ARG A 111 -1.85 17.78 -30.92
C ARG A 111 -1.20 18.20 -32.24
N GLN A 112 -0.73 17.24 -33.04
CA GLN A 112 -0.21 17.50 -34.39
C GLN A 112 -1.31 17.79 -35.42
N GLU A 113 -2.58 17.50 -35.10
CA GLU A 113 -3.71 17.82 -35.97
C GLU A 113 -3.99 19.34 -35.97
N PRO A 114 -4.28 19.95 -37.13
CA PRO A 114 -4.56 21.38 -37.22
C PRO A 114 -5.74 21.78 -36.34
N GLY A 115 -5.54 22.81 -35.51
CA GLY A 115 -6.55 23.31 -34.56
C GLY A 115 -6.64 22.55 -33.23
N LYS A 116 -5.71 21.62 -32.93
CA LYS A 116 -5.71 20.81 -31.70
C LYS A 116 -4.44 20.90 -30.86
N GLU A 117 -3.65 21.95 -31.03
CA GLU A 117 -2.35 22.15 -30.34
C GLU A 117 -2.45 22.05 -28.80
N LEU A 118 -3.57 22.49 -28.23
CA LEU A 118 -3.84 22.43 -26.77
C LEU A 118 -4.65 21.20 -26.35
N PHE A 119 -4.77 20.17 -27.20
CA PHE A 119 -5.55 18.98 -26.90
C PHE A 119 -5.03 18.29 -25.63
N ARG A 120 -5.97 18.02 -24.72
CA ARG A 120 -5.73 17.22 -23.51
C ARG A 120 -6.69 16.05 -23.49
N LEU A 121 -6.15 14.87 -23.26
CA LEU A 121 -6.95 13.66 -23.14
C LEU A 121 -7.83 13.75 -21.88
N SER A 122 -9.15 13.59 -22.08
CA SER A 122 -10.13 13.55 -20.99
C SER A 122 -10.65 12.12 -20.78
N ILE A 123 -11.34 11.88 -19.66
CA ILE A 123 -11.97 10.57 -19.36
C ILE A 123 -12.85 10.10 -20.53
N ARG A 124 -13.77 10.97 -20.99
CA ARG A 124 -14.65 10.66 -22.13
C ARG A 124 -13.89 10.49 -23.43
N GLY A 125 -12.79 11.22 -23.61
CA GLY A 125 -11.90 11.08 -24.76
C GLY A 125 -11.19 9.73 -24.81
N ALA A 126 -10.69 9.28 -23.66
CA ALA A 126 -10.02 7.98 -23.52
C ALA A 126 -10.98 6.79 -23.73
N ASP A 127 -12.29 6.97 -23.47
CA ASP A 127 -13.29 5.93 -23.71
C ASP A 127 -13.81 5.86 -25.15
N LYS A 128 -13.46 6.82 -26.02
CA LYS A 128 -13.86 6.74 -27.43
C LYS A 128 -13.27 5.49 -28.09
N PRO A 129 -14.03 4.75 -28.94
CA PRO A 129 -13.54 3.54 -29.57
C PRO A 129 -12.22 3.71 -30.33
N GLU A 130 -12.02 4.86 -30.99
CA GLU A 130 -10.77 5.22 -31.67
C GLU A 130 -9.58 5.29 -30.70
N ALA A 131 -9.73 6.03 -29.61
CA ALA A 131 -8.68 6.16 -28.59
C ALA A 131 -8.38 4.81 -27.93
N ARG A 132 -9.42 4.04 -27.58
CA ARG A 132 -9.27 2.71 -26.97
C ARG A 132 -8.52 1.73 -27.88
N LYS A 133 -8.86 1.71 -29.18
CA LYS A 133 -8.13 0.87 -30.16
C LYS A 133 -6.67 1.28 -30.27
N PHE A 134 -6.42 2.58 -30.45
CA PHE A 134 -5.06 3.11 -30.55
C PHE A 134 -4.21 2.75 -29.32
N ILE A 135 -4.75 3.00 -28.12
CA ILE A 135 -4.06 2.74 -26.86
C ILE A 135 -3.80 1.25 -26.72
N ALA A 136 -4.79 0.38 -26.97
CA ALA A 136 -4.62 -1.07 -26.86
C ALA A 136 -3.56 -1.62 -27.83
N GLU A 137 -3.55 -1.14 -29.08
CA GLU A 137 -2.56 -1.55 -30.08
C GLU A 137 -1.14 -1.14 -29.68
N HIS A 138 -0.95 0.11 -29.22
CA HIS A 138 0.37 0.58 -28.77
C HIS A 138 0.82 -0.10 -27.48
N THR A 139 -0.10 -0.33 -26.55
CA THR A 139 0.18 -1.06 -25.31
C THR A 139 0.61 -2.50 -25.64
N SER A 140 -0.08 -3.16 -26.59
CA SER A 140 0.25 -4.53 -27.00
C SER A 140 1.64 -4.62 -27.62
N LYS A 141 2.01 -3.64 -28.46
CA LYS A 141 3.35 -3.55 -29.05
C LYS A 141 4.44 -3.35 -27.99
N GLY A 142 4.16 -2.51 -26.99
CA GLY A 142 5.11 -2.23 -25.90
C GLY A 142 5.37 -3.42 -24.98
N LEU A 143 4.37 -4.28 -24.78
CA LEU A 143 4.46 -5.45 -23.88
C LEU A 143 4.85 -6.75 -24.58
N GLY A 144 4.66 -6.84 -25.90
CA GLY A 144 4.74 -8.12 -26.62
C GLY A 144 3.58 -9.07 -26.35
N GLU A 145 2.52 -8.60 -25.66
CA GLU A 145 1.31 -9.37 -25.33
C GLU A 145 0.06 -8.67 -25.85
N THR A 146 -0.96 -9.43 -26.26
CA THR A 146 -2.19 -8.86 -26.81
C THR A 146 -3.08 -8.28 -25.71
N VAL A 147 -3.30 -6.96 -25.77
CA VAL A 147 -4.24 -6.23 -24.90
C VAL A 147 -5.58 -6.06 -25.61
N LEU A 148 -6.65 -6.57 -25.00
CA LEU A 148 -7.99 -6.52 -25.55
C LEU A 148 -8.77 -5.29 -25.06
N THR A 149 -9.58 -4.69 -25.93
CA THR A 149 -10.38 -3.49 -25.57
C THR A 149 -11.67 -3.82 -24.82
N LYS A 150 -12.17 -5.06 -24.93
CA LYS A 150 -13.41 -5.53 -24.31
C LYS A 150 -13.13 -6.77 -23.45
N PRO A 151 -13.60 -6.80 -22.19
CA PRO A 151 -13.50 -8.00 -21.35
C PRO A 151 -14.28 -9.16 -21.96
N ALA A 152 -13.81 -10.39 -21.71
CA ALA A 152 -14.57 -11.60 -22.02
C ALA A 152 -15.89 -11.61 -21.22
N ARG A 153 -16.98 -12.11 -21.83
CA ARG A 153 -18.25 -12.29 -21.12
C ARG A 153 -18.17 -13.54 -20.26
N GLY A 154 -18.05 -13.36 -18.94
CA GLY A 154 -18.05 -14.44 -17.95
C GLY A 154 -16.70 -15.16 -17.82
N GLY A 155 -16.45 -15.70 -16.62
CA GLY A 155 -15.25 -16.45 -16.29
C GLY A 155 -14.02 -15.60 -15.94
N PHE A 156 -13.06 -16.24 -15.29
CA PHE A 156 -11.74 -15.66 -15.01
C PHE A 156 -10.86 -15.81 -16.26
N SER A 157 -10.29 -14.71 -16.76
CA SER A 157 -9.39 -14.72 -17.91
C SER A 157 -8.04 -14.16 -17.51
N LYS A 158 -6.96 -14.86 -17.86
CA LYS A 158 -5.57 -14.38 -17.70
C LYS A 158 -5.18 -13.32 -18.75
N ARG A 159 -6.08 -12.95 -19.66
CA ARG A 159 -5.79 -11.98 -20.72
C ARG A 159 -5.78 -10.56 -20.17
N LEU A 160 -4.92 -9.71 -20.72
CA LEU A 160 -4.89 -8.28 -20.40
C LEU A 160 -6.02 -7.55 -21.11
N PHE A 161 -6.76 -6.75 -20.35
CA PHE A 161 -7.85 -5.93 -20.87
C PHE A 161 -7.59 -4.47 -20.56
N LEU A 162 -7.76 -3.61 -21.56
CA LEU A 162 -7.65 -2.17 -21.38
C LEU A 162 -8.77 -1.68 -20.46
N TYR A 163 -8.39 -0.97 -19.39
CA TYR A 163 -9.33 -0.38 -18.45
C TYR A 163 -10.29 0.63 -19.11
N GLN A 164 -11.35 0.99 -18.38
CA GLN A 164 -12.23 2.10 -18.75
C GLN A 164 -11.53 3.45 -18.55
N GLY A 165 -12.02 4.48 -19.23
CA GLY A 165 -11.41 5.82 -19.29
C GLY A 165 -11.17 6.44 -17.93
N ARG A 166 -12.03 6.16 -16.94
CA ARG A 166 -11.83 6.63 -15.55
C ARG A 166 -10.52 6.12 -14.96
N THR A 167 -10.32 4.80 -15.00
CA THR A 167 -9.12 4.16 -14.45
C THR A 167 -7.88 4.45 -15.31
N LEU A 168 -8.03 4.51 -16.63
CA LEU A 168 -6.94 4.94 -17.51
C LEU A 168 -6.43 6.34 -17.14
N MET A 169 -7.33 7.30 -16.97
CA MET A 169 -6.97 8.67 -16.57
C MET A 169 -6.41 8.74 -15.16
N GLU A 170 -6.87 7.90 -14.23
CA GLU A 170 -6.33 7.82 -12.87
C GLU A 170 -4.83 7.51 -12.89
N TYR A 171 -4.42 6.45 -13.59
CA TYR A 171 -3.00 6.10 -13.75
C TYR A 171 -2.25 7.13 -14.61
N TYR A 172 -2.85 7.63 -15.68
CA TYR A 172 -2.19 8.58 -16.55
C TYR A 172 -1.90 9.93 -15.87
N ASN A 173 -2.79 10.38 -14.98
CA ASN A 173 -2.55 11.60 -14.20
C ASN A 173 -1.41 11.42 -13.19
N VAL A 174 -1.31 10.22 -12.58
CA VAL A 174 -0.15 9.87 -11.75
C VAL A 174 1.12 9.91 -12.57
N PHE A 175 1.12 9.26 -13.74
CA PHE A 175 2.26 9.20 -14.65
C PHE A 175 2.73 10.59 -15.11
N LYS A 176 1.80 11.50 -15.42
CA LYS A 176 2.12 12.89 -15.80
C LYS A 176 2.74 13.70 -14.66
N GLY A 177 2.45 13.36 -13.42
CA GLY A 177 2.95 14.06 -12.24
C GLY A 177 4.28 13.50 -11.71
N LEU A 178 4.88 12.51 -12.39
CA LEU A 178 6.15 11.93 -11.99
C LEU A 178 7.31 12.87 -12.26
N ASP A 179 8.24 12.91 -11.30
CA ASP A 179 9.54 13.53 -11.51
C ASP A 179 10.37 12.66 -12.47
N PRO A 180 11.19 13.24 -13.37
CA PRO A 180 12.10 12.48 -14.23
C PRO A 180 13.02 11.49 -13.50
N THR A 181 13.29 11.69 -12.21
CA THR A 181 14.13 10.78 -11.41
C THR A 181 13.38 9.59 -10.81
N GLN A 182 12.05 9.56 -10.90
CA GLN A 182 11.22 8.49 -10.32
C GLN A 182 10.98 7.37 -11.33
N ASP A 183 11.06 6.11 -10.89
CA ASP A 183 10.65 4.97 -11.73
C ASP A 183 9.11 4.97 -11.91
N PRO A 184 8.60 5.07 -13.15
CA PRO A 184 7.17 4.96 -13.42
C PRO A 184 6.54 3.66 -12.95
N ARG A 185 7.29 2.55 -12.88
CA ARG A 185 6.80 1.26 -12.39
C ARG A 185 6.38 1.37 -10.94
N ASP A 186 7.24 1.92 -10.09
CA ASP A 186 6.99 2.09 -8.65
C ASP A 186 5.73 2.91 -8.40
N ALA A 187 5.53 3.94 -9.21
CA ALA A 187 4.40 4.83 -9.06
C ALA A 187 3.09 4.23 -9.60
N LEU A 188 3.13 3.30 -10.54
CA LEU A 188 1.95 2.78 -11.21
C LEU A 188 1.48 1.42 -10.69
N ILE A 189 2.08 0.89 -9.63
CA ILE A 189 1.66 -0.38 -9.04
C ILE A 189 0.20 -0.38 -8.59
N PRO A 190 -0.57 -1.44 -8.91
CA PRO A 190 -1.94 -1.57 -8.41
C PRO A 190 -1.96 -1.63 -6.88
N ARG A 191 -2.78 -0.77 -6.28
CA ARG A 191 -3.04 -0.72 -4.83
C ARG A 191 -3.96 -1.86 -4.36
N THR A 192 -3.88 -3.04 -4.97
CA THR A 192 -4.74 -4.19 -4.62
C THR A 192 -4.51 -4.66 -3.20
N HIS A 193 -3.28 -4.54 -2.68
CA HIS A 193 -2.98 -4.82 -1.28
C HIS A 193 -3.78 -3.88 -0.34
N LEU A 194 -4.00 -2.61 -0.70
CA LEU A 194 -4.83 -1.67 0.06
C LEU A 194 -6.34 -1.89 -0.13
N LYS A 195 -6.76 -2.80 -1.02
CA LYS A 195 -8.19 -3.10 -1.19
C LYS A 195 -8.65 -4.06 -0.10
N GLY A 196 -9.82 -3.79 0.44
CA GLY A 196 -10.47 -4.60 1.47
C GLY A 196 -10.38 -3.96 2.85
N ASN A 197 -11.37 -4.23 3.69
CA ASN A 197 -11.32 -3.85 5.08
C ASN A 197 -10.31 -4.76 5.80
N ARG A 198 -9.09 -4.25 6.04
CA ARG A 198 -8.04 -4.94 6.81
C ARG A 198 -8.27 -4.88 8.33
N VAL A 199 -9.39 -4.31 8.79
CA VAL A 199 -9.75 -4.38 10.20
C VAL A 199 -9.90 -5.85 10.57
N ASP A 200 -9.15 -6.25 11.59
CA ASP A 200 -9.23 -7.58 12.17
C ASP A 200 -10.68 -7.87 12.54
N ARG A 201 -11.23 -8.93 11.93
CA ARG A 201 -12.64 -9.32 12.13
C ARG A 201 -12.91 -9.93 13.50
N VAL A 202 -11.86 -10.12 14.29
CA VAL A 202 -11.88 -10.75 15.61
C VAL A 202 -11.17 -9.80 16.56
N SER A 203 -11.83 -9.43 17.65
CA SER A 203 -11.18 -8.62 18.69
C SER A 203 -10.05 -9.39 19.36
N ILE A 204 -9.14 -8.65 19.99
CA ILE A 204 -8.00 -9.23 20.72
C ILE A 204 -8.51 -10.18 21.81
N ASP A 205 -9.55 -9.78 22.54
CA ASP A 205 -10.15 -10.60 23.61
C ASP A 205 -10.64 -11.95 23.08
N VAL A 206 -11.29 -11.97 21.92
CA VAL A 206 -11.77 -13.22 21.31
C VAL A 206 -10.61 -14.09 20.82
N ARG A 207 -9.50 -13.49 20.35
CA ARG A 207 -8.29 -14.25 20.01
C ARG A 207 -7.71 -14.93 21.25
N GLU A 208 -7.62 -14.22 22.37
CA GLU A 208 -7.11 -14.79 23.62
C GLU A 208 -7.99 -15.95 24.13
N ILE A 209 -9.31 -15.81 24.02
CA ILE A 209 -10.25 -16.89 24.35
C ILE A 209 -10.02 -18.12 23.45
N ILE A 210 -9.84 -17.93 22.14
CA ILE A 210 -9.51 -19.03 21.21
C ILE A 210 -8.19 -19.70 21.64
N ASP A 211 -7.15 -18.91 21.90
CA ASP A 211 -5.83 -19.41 22.24
C ASP A 211 -5.84 -20.21 23.55
N ARG A 212 -6.59 -19.74 24.55
CA ARG A 212 -6.76 -20.41 25.85
C ARG A 212 -7.45 -21.76 25.71
N ASN A 213 -8.48 -21.85 24.87
CA ASN A 213 -9.27 -23.07 24.69
C ASN A 213 -8.63 -24.09 23.74
N THR A 214 -7.66 -23.67 22.92
CA THR A 214 -7.06 -24.53 21.89
C THR A 214 -6.26 -25.73 22.46
N PRO A 215 -5.40 -25.57 23.50
CA PRO A 215 -4.66 -26.70 24.06
C PRO A 215 -5.57 -27.83 24.55
N GLU A 216 -6.55 -27.51 25.38
CA GLU A 216 -7.41 -28.51 26.05
C GLU A 216 -8.42 -29.15 25.09
N ASN A 217 -9.00 -28.36 24.18
CA ASN A 217 -10.08 -28.83 23.31
C ASN A 217 -9.62 -29.28 21.91
N PHE A 218 -8.35 -29.11 21.57
CA PHE A 218 -7.83 -29.50 20.26
C PHE A 218 -6.49 -30.23 20.30
N LEU A 219 -5.47 -29.69 20.98
CA LEU A 219 -4.11 -30.24 20.91
C LEU A 219 -3.91 -31.46 21.81
N ASN A 220 -4.46 -31.42 23.02
CA ASN A 220 -4.33 -32.50 24.01
C ASN A 220 -5.24 -33.69 23.71
N LEU A 221 -6.18 -33.53 22.78
CA LEU A 221 -7.09 -34.58 22.35
C LEU A 221 -6.55 -35.26 21.09
N THR A 222 -6.38 -36.58 21.14
CA THR A 222 -5.93 -37.39 20.00
C THR A 222 -6.79 -37.15 18.75
N ASP A 223 -8.10 -36.98 18.93
CA ASP A 223 -9.09 -36.70 17.88
C ASP A 223 -9.70 -35.28 17.98
N GLY A 224 -9.03 -34.33 18.62
CA GLY A 224 -9.56 -32.98 18.85
C GLY A 224 -10.03 -32.30 17.58
N ARG A 225 -11.27 -31.79 17.56
CA ARG A 225 -11.86 -31.13 16.38
C ARG A 225 -12.00 -29.64 16.63
N ILE A 226 -11.98 -28.87 15.55
CA ILE A 226 -12.25 -27.41 15.62
C ILE A 226 -13.64 -27.13 16.19
N ALA A 227 -14.60 -28.05 16.00
CA ALA A 227 -15.93 -27.96 16.60
C ALA A 227 -15.90 -27.94 18.13
N ASP A 228 -14.97 -28.67 18.75
CA ASP A 228 -14.84 -28.74 20.21
C ASP A 228 -14.31 -27.42 20.75
N VAL A 229 -13.29 -26.85 20.09
CA VAL A 229 -12.79 -25.49 20.39
C VAL A 229 -13.87 -24.45 20.19
N HIS A 230 -14.62 -24.53 19.08
CA HIS A 230 -15.71 -23.59 18.80
C HIS A 230 -16.76 -23.60 19.91
N LYS A 231 -17.17 -24.79 20.37
CA LYS A 231 -18.15 -24.91 21.44
C LYS A 231 -17.63 -24.31 22.75
N ALA A 232 -16.38 -24.60 23.12
CA ALA A 232 -15.77 -24.06 24.33
C ALA A 232 -15.65 -22.51 24.28
N VAL A 233 -15.21 -21.96 23.14
CA VAL A 233 -15.14 -20.52 22.90
C VAL A 233 -16.53 -19.88 22.94
N GLU A 234 -17.54 -20.51 22.36
CA GLU A 234 -18.92 -20.03 22.38
C GLU A 234 -19.48 -19.98 23.81
N ASP A 235 -19.23 -21.03 24.61
CA ASP A 235 -19.69 -21.11 25.99
C ASP A 235 -19.00 -20.06 26.88
N GLU A 236 -17.68 -19.84 26.72
CA GLU A 236 -16.94 -18.79 27.45
C GLU A 236 -17.41 -17.38 27.05
N ILE A 237 -17.59 -17.11 25.75
CA ILE A 237 -18.11 -15.83 25.27
C ILE A 237 -19.53 -15.58 25.80
N LYS A 238 -20.40 -16.60 25.86
CA LYS A 238 -21.73 -16.45 26.47
C LYS A 238 -21.63 -16.03 27.94
N GLY A 239 -20.77 -16.68 28.72
CA GLY A 239 -20.54 -16.32 30.12
C GLY A 239 -20.05 -14.88 30.29
N ILE A 240 -19.11 -14.43 29.45
CA ILE A 240 -18.62 -13.03 29.46
C ILE A 240 -19.74 -12.06 29.05
N ASN A 241 -20.51 -12.41 28.02
CA ASN A 241 -21.59 -11.57 27.52
C ASN A 241 -22.74 -11.39 28.52
N GLU A 242 -22.99 -12.37 29.40
CA GLU A 242 -23.92 -12.17 30.52
C GLU A 242 -23.46 -11.05 31.46
N PHE A 243 -22.15 -10.98 31.73
CA PHE A 243 -21.57 -9.90 32.52
C PHE A 243 -21.58 -8.57 31.75
N CYS A 244 -21.17 -8.55 30.48
CA CYS A 244 -21.18 -7.35 29.65
C CYS A 244 -22.59 -6.76 29.52
N GLY A 245 -23.60 -7.61 29.30
CA GLY A 245 -25.00 -7.19 29.21
C GLY A 245 -25.53 -6.56 30.50
N ARG A 246 -25.12 -7.06 31.68
CA ARG A 246 -25.48 -6.45 32.98
C ARG A 246 -24.82 -5.10 33.23
N ASN A 247 -23.68 -4.82 32.59
CA ASN A 247 -22.89 -3.61 32.76
C ASN A 247 -22.97 -2.66 31.55
N GLU A 248 -23.90 -2.88 30.62
CA GLU A 248 -24.07 -2.09 29.40
C GLU A 248 -22.80 -1.99 28.52
N LEU A 249 -21.92 -3.01 28.60
CA LEU A 249 -20.71 -3.10 27.79
C LEU A 249 -21.01 -3.77 26.44
N PRO A 250 -20.23 -3.46 25.38
CA PRO A 250 -20.35 -4.12 24.08
C PRO A 250 -20.20 -5.64 24.20
N LEU A 251 -21.09 -6.38 23.53
CA LEU A 251 -21.04 -7.84 23.49
C LEU A 251 -19.92 -8.32 22.57
N LEU A 252 -19.21 -9.35 23.02
CA LEU A 252 -18.25 -10.08 22.20
C LEU A 252 -18.97 -10.93 21.17
N GLN A 253 -18.46 -10.93 19.94
CA GLN A 253 -19.00 -11.73 18.84
C GLN A 253 -18.36 -13.12 18.82
N VAL A 254 -19.20 -14.15 18.69
CA VAL A 254 -18.72 -15.53 18.53
C VAL A 254 -18.15 -15.70 17.11
N PRO A 255 -16.87 -16.10 16.97
CA PRO A 255 -16.24 -16.28 15.68
C PRO A 255 -16.73 -17.57 15.01
N SER A 256 -16.71 -17.62 13.68
CA SER A 256 -17.05 -18.85 12.95
C SER A 256 -15.99 -19.96 13.16
N PRO A 257 -16.34 -21.25 13.00
CA PRO A 257 -15.35 -22.34 13.08
C PRO A 257 -14.19 -22.16 12.10
N ALA A 258 -14.44 -21.59 10.90
CA ALA A 258 -13.41 -21.29 9.92
C ALA A 258 -12.42 -20.22 10.40
N THR A 259 -12.91 -19.24 11.15
CA THR A 259 -12.08 -18.18 11.76
C THR A 259 -11.19 -18.74 12.86
N ILE A 260 -11.73 -19.63 13.70
CA ILE A 260 -10.96 -20.34 14.73
C ILE A 260 -9.85 -21.18 14.09
N LYS A 261 -10.19 -21.93 13.03
CA LYS A 261 -9.20 -22.69 12.25
C LYS A 261 -8.06 -21.80 11.73
N ALA A 262 -8.42 -20.69 11.09
CA ALA A 262 -7.43 -19.76 10.55
C ALA A 262 -6.52 -19.16 11.63
N GLN A 263 -7.06 -18.87 12.82
CA GLN A 263 -6.28 -18.37 13.96
C GLN A 263 -5.28 -19.43 14.48
N ILE A 264 -5.69 -20.70 14.54
CA ILE A 264 -4.81 -21.81 14.94
C ILE A 264 -3.71 -22.01 13.89
N GLU A 265 -4.07 -22.08 12.60
CA GLU A 265 -3.10 -22.28 11.49
C GLU A 265 -2.14 -21.10 11.31
N ALA A 266 -2.51 -19.89 11.76
CA ALA A 266 -1.62 -18.74 11.78
C ALA A 266 -0.51 -18.84 12.85
N LYS A 267 -0.71 -19.67 13.88
CA LYS A 267 0.21 -19.82 15.02
C LYS A 267 0.94 -21.15 15.05
N LEU A 268 0.32 -22.19 14.53
CA LEU A 268 0.84 -23.55 14.60
C LEU A 268 0.97 -24.13 13.19
N THR A 269 2.13 -24.68 12.90
CA THR A 269 2.36 -25.42 11.66
C THR A 269 1.61 -26.76 11.69
N PRO A 270 1.30 -27.36 10.51
CA PRO A 270 0.74 -28.70 10.46
C PRO A 270 1.57 -29.73 11.22
N THR A 271 2.90 -29.58 11.22
CA THR A 271 3.82 -30.46 11.93
C THR A 271 3.69 -30.30 13.45
N GLU A 272 3.62 -29.08 13.97
CA GLU A 272 3.41 -28.82 15.41
C GLU A 272 2.09 -29.42 15.91
N ILE A 273 1.02 -29.28 15.12
CA ILE A 273 -0.28 -29.90 15.42
C ILE A 273 -0.16 -31.43 15.46
N MET A 274 0.52 -32.04 14.48
CA MET A 274 0.73 -33.50 14.46
C MET A 274 1.58 -33.97 15.64
N VAL A 275 2.64 -33.24 15.97
CA VAL A 275 3.49 -33.54 17.13
C VAL A 275 2.70 -33.47 18.43
N ALA A 276 1.85 -32.45 18.60
CA ALA A 276 1.00 -32.32 19.77
C ALA A 276 0.02 -33.51 19.92
N LYS A 277 -0.59 -33.96 18.81
CA LYS A 277 -1.62 -35.01 18.84
C LYS A 277 -1.09 -36.44 18.86
N LEU A 278 0.01 -36.72 18.15
CA LEU A 278 0.52 -38.07 17.91
C LEU A 278 1.89 -38.32 18.56
N GLY A 279 2.56 -37.26 19.02
CA GLY A 279 3.92 -37.30 19.52
C GLY A 279 4.98 -37.28 18.41
N LEU A 280 6.18 -36.82 18.77
CA LEU A 280 7.32 -36.62 17.84
C LEU A 280 7.69 -37.88 17.04
N ARG A 281 7.62 -39.05 17.65
CA ARG A 281 8.06 -40.32 17.04
C ARG A 281 7.14 -40.76 15.91
N GLU A 282 5.83 -40.68 16.11
CA GLU A 282 4.84 -41.05 15.09
C GLU A 282 4.77 -40.01 13.96
N THR A 283 4.92 -38.72 14.27
CA THR A 283 4.99 -37.67 13.25
C THR A 283 6.17 -37.87 12.30
N LYS A 284 7.36 -38.19 12.83
CA LYS A 284 8.55 -38.53 12.02
C LYS A 284 8.33 -39.74 11.11
N ARG A 285 7.53 -40.72 11.54
CA ARG A 285 7.21 -41.92 10.75
C ARG A 285 6.23 -41.61 9.61
N LYS A 286 5.31 -40.66 9.82
CA LYS A 286 4.29 -40.28 8.84
C LYS A 286 4.79 -39.29 7.78
N LEU A 287 5.81 -38.49 8.07
CA LEU A 287 6.38 -37.55 7.12
C LEU A 287 7.40 -38.24 6.19
N GLY A 288 7.20 -38.12 4.87
CA GLY A 288 8.09 -38.69 3.87
C GLY A 288 9.38 -37.88 3.66
N LYS A 289 10.37 -38.49 2.98
CA LYS A 289 11.71 -37.91 2.68
C LYS A 289 11.72 -36.59 1.86
N GLY A 290 10.55 -36.01 1.55
CA GLY A 290 10.39 -34.76 0.80
C GLY A 290 9.47 -33.72 1.46
N SER A 291 9.14 -33.88 2.75
CA SER A 291 8.40 -32.83 3.48
C SER A 291 9.28 -31.61 3.71
N THR A 292 8.79 -30.43 3.32
CA THR A 292 9.44 -29.12 3.54
C THR A 292 9.28 -28.60 4.97
N ASP A 293 8.31 -29.15 5.71
CA ASP A 293 8.07 -28.86 7.13
C ASP A 293 8.44 -30.13 7.91
N ASN A 294 9.59 -30.12 8.60
CA ASN A 294 10.21 -31.30 9.18
C ASN A 294 10.48 -31.08 10.68
N PRO A 295 10.08 -31.99 11.58
CA PRO A 295 10.20 -31.81 13.03
C PRO A 295 11.64 -31.74 13.56
N ARG A 296 12.66 -31.86 12.69
CA ARG A 296 14.09 -31.66 13.04
C ARG A 296 14.48 -30.19 13.12
N ASP A 297 13.78 -29.32 12.39
CA ASP A 297 14.14 -27.90 12.26
C ASP A 297 13.65 -27.06 13.46
N PHE A 298 12.89 -27.67 14.37
CA PHE A 298 12.31 -27.03 15.57
C PHE A 298 13.08 -27.33 16.87
N LEU A 299 14.20 -28.07 16.80
CA LEU A 299 15.02 -28.49 17.96
C LEU A 299 16.48 -27.99 17.90
N SER A 300 16.77 -27.03 17.02
CA SER A 300 18.02 -26.26 16.99
C SER A 300 17.83 -24.89 17.63
#